data_AF-A0A3N4K8F3-F1
#
_entry.id   AF-A0A3N4K8F3-F1
#
_cell.length_a   1.000
_cell.length_b   1.000
_cell.length_c   1.000
_cell.angle_alpha   90.00
_cell.angle_beta   90.00
_cell.angle_gamma   90.00
#
_symmetry.space_group_name_H-M   'P 1'
#
loop_
_entity.id
_entity.type
_entity.pdbx_description
1 polymer ?
#
loop_
_entity_poly.entity_id
_entity_poly.type
_entity_poly.pdbx_seq_one_letter_code
_entity_poly.pdbx_strand_id
1 'polypeptide(L)'
;MVAGQDPEYNLIYMLYAISPFYRCLGYSTYMPVNAACGDGKELGWIYCLNNDKQQPTLYELPLTGGPKPQIMGLPRPLVTSYLAACYEPHLQKRYVFYQGLTNDQSSQIIHCFQADTSTDQPVDSTYDVKTDNSPLACCVIPRASGAGNLVVLYFTQNGGTLRRSTYDPATNKWTASSGSAMSQAPLVDQASQLTVMPDMTMKKIRVFFVQKTNPTGGFTLWEDDYVQAD
;
A
#
# COMPACT_ATOMS: atom_id res chain seq x y z
N MET A 1 22.19 -27.56 34.45
CA MET A 1 23.19 -26.75 33.70
C MET A 1 22.95 -27.04 32.23
N VAL A 2 21.99 -26.41 31.54
CA VAL A 2 21.82 -25.01 31.09
C VAL A 2 23.07 -24.42 30.43
N ALA A 3 23.01 -24.38 29.10
CA ALA A 3 23.41 -23.31 28.17
C ALA A 3 23.16 -23.90 26.77
N GLY A 4 22.42 -23.33 25.82
CA GLY A 4 21.85 -22.00 25.64
C GLY A 4 21.36 -22.03 24.20
N GLN A 5 20.06 -22.21 23.99
CA GLN A 5 19.43 -21.78 22.76
C GLN A 5 18.53 -20.63 23.18
N ASP A 6 19.10 -19.43 23.14
CA ASP A 6 18.28 -18.23 23.11
C ASP A 6 17.39 -18.36 21.88
N PRO A 7 16.05 -18.32 22.02
CA PRO A 7 15.22 -18.00 20.89
C PRO A 7 15.47 -16.53 20.62
N GLU A 8 16.47 -16.23 19.79
CA GLU A 8 16.47 -15.00 19.02
C GLU A 8 15.24 -15.07 18.10
N TYR A 9 14.08 -14.75 18.68
CA TYR A 9 12.98 -14.17 17.95
C TYR A 9 13.56 -12.94 17.27
N ASN A 10 13.98 -13.13 16.03
CA ASN A 10 14.49 -12.11 15.13
C ASN A 10 13.46 -10.97 15.05
N LEU A 11 13.58 -10.04 15.98
CA LEU A 11 12.91 -8.74 16.05
C LEU A 11 13.25 -7.86 14.82
N ILE A 12 14.13 -8.34 13.93
CA ILE A 12 14.54 -7.72 12.67
C ILE A 12 13.42 -7.72 11.61
N TYR A 13 12.34 -8.51 11.76
CA TYR A 13 11.21 -8.46 10.83
C TYR A 13 10.17 -7.36 11.13
N MET A 14 10.34 -6.55 12.19
CA MET A 14 9.35 -5.54 12.60
C MET A 14 9.53 -4.13 12.01
N LEU A 15 10.39 -3.95 11.01
CA LEU A 15 10.62 -2.65 10.36
C LEU A 15 10.40 -2.68 8.84
N TYR A 16 9.35 -3.37 8.38
CA TYR A 16 8.75 -3.03 7.10
C TYR A 16 7.89 -1.78 7.33
N ALA A 17 8.38 -0.63 6.87
CA ALA A 17 7.77 0.68 7.08
C ALA A 17 6.24 0.62 6.93
N ILE A 18 5.56 0.97 8.01
CA ILE A 18 4.10 0.97 8.13
C ILE A 18 3.53 1.97 7.12
N SER A 19 2.83 1.46 6.09
CA SER A 19 2.10 2.29 5.15
C SER A 19 0.71 2.58 5.71
N PRO A 20 0.25 3.85 5.71
CA PRO A 20 0.88 5.08 5.26
C PRO A 20 1.52 5.84 6.41
N PHE A 21 2.51 6.67 6.04
CA PHE A 21 3.05 7.70 6.89
C PHE A 21 2.23 8.99 6.72
N TYR A 22 1.95 9.64 7.85
CA TYR A 22 1.02 10.75 8.03
C TYR A 22 1.27 11.96 7.10
N ARG A 23 0.24 12.79 6.92
CA ARG A 23 0.41 14.23 6.62
C ARG A 23 1.32 14.81 7.71
N CYS A 24 2.59 15.07 7.40
CA CYS A 24 3.42 15.86 8.29
C CYS A 24 2.79 17.26 8.42
N LEU A 25 2.18 17.54 9.58
CA LEU A 25 1.87 18.89 10.03
C LEU A 25 3.20 19.59 10.30
N GLY A 26 3.82 20.12 9.24
CA GLY A 26 5.13 20.77 9.35
C GLY A 26 5.64 21.31 8.02
N TYR A 27 5.30 22.56 7.74
CA TYR A 27 6.07 23.51 6.92
C TYR A 27 6.55 23.05 5.52
N SER A 28 5.62 22.94 4.58
CA SER A 28 5.71 23.70 3.33
C SER A 28 4.33 23.72 2.68
N THR A 29 3.99 24.80 1.99
CA THR A 29 2.74 24.94 1.23
C THR A 29 2.63 23.98 0.02
N TYR A 30 3.54 23.00 -0.13
CA TYR A 30 3.81 22.38 -1.42
C TYR A 30 3.87 20.85 -1.52
N MET A 31 3.71 20.02 -0.46
CA MET A 31 3.62 18.55 -0.66
C MET A 31 2.79 17.82 0.43
N PRO A 32 1.55 17.37 0.17
CA PRO A 32 0.78 16.63 1.19
C PRO A 32 0.13 15.32 0.70
N VAL A 33 0.81 14.49 -0.09
CA VAL A 33 0.54 13.04 -0.18
C VAL A 33 1.87 12.30 -0.27
N ASN A 34 2.21 11.55 0.77
CA ASN A 34 3.45 10.78 0.84
C ASN A 34 3.13 9.31 1.11
N ALA A 35 3.85 8.42 0.45
CA ALA A 35 3.99 7.02 0.86
C ALA A 35 5.48 6.72 1.04
N ALA A 36 5.81 5.72 1.86
CA ALA A 36 7.19 5.32 2.05
C ALA A 36 7.30 3.82 2.17
N CYS A 37 8.42 3.27 1.73
CA CYS A 37 8.80 1.89 1.98
C CYS A 37 10.32 1.80 2.19
N GLY A 38 10.77 0.66 2.70
CA GLY A 38 12.20 0.40 2.90
C GLY A 38 12.46 -1.10 2.96
N ASP A 39 13.74 -1.45 2.84
CA ASP A 39 14.20 -2.84 2.87
C ASP A 39 14.30 -3.43 4.30
N GLY A 40 13.95 -2.63 5.32
CA GLY A 40 14.07 -2.99 6.72
C GLY A 40 15.52 -3.00 7.24
N LYS A 41 16.47 -2.50 6.43
CA LYS A 41 17.90 -2.45 6.73
C LYS A 41 18.43 -1.04 6.52
N GLU A 42 18.93 -0.75 5.32
CA GLU A 42 19.68 0.47 5.02
C GLU A 42 18.96 1.35 4.02
N LEU A 43 18.13 0.78 3.14
CA LEU A 43 17.50 1.49 2.05
C LEU A 43 16.07 1.90 2.37
N GLY A 44 15.71 3.12 2.01
CA GLY A 44 14.35 3.63 2.15
C GLY A 44 14.03 4.65 1.06
N TRP A 45 12.75 4.74 0.72
CA TRP A 45 12.24 5.60 -0.34
C TRP A 45 10.96 6.28 0.12
N ILE A 46 10.87 7.59 -0.16
CA ILE A 46 9.64 8.36 -0.02
C ILE A 46 9.12 8.66 -1.42
N TYR A 47 7.83 8.44 -1.62
CA TYR A 47 7.10 8.76 -2.83
C TYR A 47 6.17 9.93 -2.56
N CYS A 48 6.20 10.94 -3.42
CA CYS A 48 5.32 12.10 -3.30
C CYS A 48 4.69 12.50 -4.63
N LEU A 49 3.48 13.04 -4.57
CA LEU A 49 2.81 13.64 -5.71
C LEU A 49 3.01 15.15 -5.70
N ASN A 50 3.52 15.70 -6.81
CA ASN A 50 3.42 17.13 -7.06
C ASN A 50 2.08 17.42 -7.72
N ASN A 51 1.20 18.08 -6.96
CA ASN A 51 -0.16 18.41 -7.35
C ASN A 51 -0.32 19.84 -7.89
N ASP A 52 0.78 20.59 -8.07
CA ASP A 52 0.76 21.97 -8.58
C ASP A 52 0.40 22.05 -10.09
N LYS A 53 0.27 20.90 -10.74
CA LYS A 53 0.00 20.76 -12.16
C LYS A 53 -1.35 20.09 -12.38
N GLN A 54 -2.00 20.42 -13.50
CA GLN A 54 -3.20 19.70 -13.97
C GLN A 54 -2.94 18.19 -14.18
N GLN A 55 -1.67 17.80 -14.31
CA GLN A 55 -1.22 16.41 -14.35
C GLN A 55 -0.23 16.17 -13.22
N PRO A 56 -0.66 15.55 -12.12
CA PRO A 56 0.22 15.17 -11.02
C PRO A 56 1.40 14.37 -11.52
N THR A 57 2.57 14.63 -10.93
CA THR A 57 3.79 13.89 -11.23
C THR A 57 4.24 13.16 -9.98
N LEU A 58 4.56 11.88 -10.11
CA LEU A 58 5.11 11.06 -9.04
C LEU A 58 6.63 11.26 -8.95
N TYR A 59 7.10 11.56 -7.76
CA TYR A 59 8.51 11.71 -7.43
C TYR A 59 8.93 10.60 -6.47
N GLU A 60 10.16 10.14 -6.64
CA GLU A 60 10.85 9.29 -5.68
C GLU A 60 12.00 10.06 -5.01
N LEU A 61 12.10 9.93 -3.69
CA LEU A 61 13.13 10.52 -2.83
C LEU A 61 13.83 9.39 -2.05
N PRO A 62 15.02 8.93 -2.47
CA PRO A 62 15.78 7.95 -1.71
C PRO A 62 16.31 8.58 -0.40
N LEU A 63 16.17 7.86 0.71
CA LEU A 63 16.62 8.31 2.03
C LEU A 63 18.14 8.19 2.22
N THR A 64 18.78 7.28 1.50
CA THR A 64 20.23 7.07 1.55
C THR A 64 20.95 8.04 0.62
N GLY A 65 21.14 9.29 1.06
CA GLY A 65 22.16 10.24 0.55
C GLY A 65 22.36 10.33 -0.97
N GLY A 66 21.32 10.08 -1.78
CA GLY A 66 21.40 9.90 -3.22
C GLY A 66 21.10 11.17 -4.02
N PRO A 67 21.25 11.12 -5.36
CA PRO A 67 20.94 12.25 -6.23
C PRO A 67 19.46 12.65 -6.15
N LYS A 68 19.20 13.88 -6.62
CA LYS A 68 17.92 14.62 -6.65
C LYS A 68 16.67 13.76 -6.95
N PRO A 69 15.47 14.20 -6.50
CA PRO A 69 14.21 13.53 -6.78
C PRO A 69 14.13 13.00 -8.22
N GLN A 70 13.89 11.70 -8.35
CA GLN A 70 13.68 11.11 -9.68
C GLN A 70 12.24 11.37 -10.08
N ILE A 71 12.06 12.10 -11.19
CA ILE A 71 10.77 12.19 -11.86
C ILE A 71 10.57 10.87 -12.56
N MET A 72 9.57 10.13 -12.12
CA MET A 72 9.19 8.90 -12.80
C MET A 72 8.33 9.34 -14.00
N GLY A 73 8.78 9.06 -15.23
CA GLY A 73 7.98 9.36 -16.43
C GLY A 73 6.64 8.63 -16.39
N LEU A 74 5.60 9.14 -17.08
CA LEU A 74 4.20 8.63 -17.08
C LEU A 74 3.88 7.61 -15.96
N PRO A 75 3.56 8.13 -14.77
CA PRO A 75 2.26 7.85 -14.20
C PRO A 75 1.35 9.07 -14.40
N ARG A 76 0.04 8.84 -14.49
CA ARG A 76 -0.97 9.92 -14.50
C ARG A 76 -1.89 9.78 -13.29
N PRO A 77 -1.39 9.98 -12.07
CA PRO A 77 -2.24 9.95 -10.88
C PRO A 77 -3.29 11.06 -10.96
N LEU A 78 -4.44 10.83 -10.32
CA LEU A 78 -5.38 11.89 -10.03
C LEU A 78 -4.78 12.86 -9.01
N VAL A 79 -5.15 14.15 -9.10
CA VAL A 79 -4.70 15.19 -8.14
C VAL A 79 -5.13 14.85 -6.71
N THR A 80 -6.23 14.10 -6.60
CA THR A 80 -6.83 13.63 -5.35
C THR A 80 -6.32 12.26 -4.92
N SER A 81 -5.35 11.67 -5.61
CA SER A 81 -4.88 10.32 -5.30
C SER A 81 -4.17 10.27 -3.95
N TYR A 82 -4.52 9.30 -3.11
CA TYR A 82 -3.60 8.81 -2.07
C TYR A 82 -2.47 8.01 -2.71
N LEU A 83 -1.38 7.81 -1.96
CA LEU A 83 -0.31 6.90 -2.30
C LEU A 83 -0.22 5.78 -1.27
N ALA A 84 0.17 4.59 -1.72
CA ALA A 84 0.70 3.54 -0.86
C ALA A 84 1.95 2.95 -1.51
N ALA A 85 2.94 2.55 -0.72
CA ALA A 85 4.17 1.97 -1.22
C ALA A 85 4.62 0.80 -0.35
N CYS A 86 5.21 -0.22 -0.98
CA CYS A 86 5.82 -1.35 -0.27
C CYS A 86 7.08 -1.84 -1.00
N TYR A 87 7.93 -2.53 -0.25
CA TYR A 87 9.11 -3.21 -0.76
C TYR A 87 8.92 -4.71 -0.61
N GLU A 88 9.08 -5.45 -1.71
CA GLU A 88 9.03 -6.90 -1.76
C GLU A 88 10.48 -7.42 -1.70
N PRO A 89 10.91 -7.97 -0.56
CA PRO A 89 12.33 -8.22 -0.31
C PRO A 89 12.90 -9.43 -1.05
N HIS A 90 12.06 -10.36 -1.52
CA HIS A 90 12.53 -11.57 -2.18
C HIS A 90 12.97 -11.29 -3.63
N LEU A 91 12.20 -10.49 -4.35
CA LEU A 91 12.46 -10.04 -5.71
C LEU A 91 13.17 -8.67 -5.74
N GLN A 92 13.34 -8.04 -4.58
CA GLN A 92 13.91 -6.70 -4.43
C GLN A 92 13.16 -5.65 -5.27
N LYS A 93 11.83 -5.70 -5.22
CA LYS A 93 10.95 -4.83 -6.01
C LYS A 93 10.21 -3.82 -5.15
N ARG A 94 10.08 -2.60 -5.64
CA ARG A 94 9.33 -1.49 -5.05
C ARG A 94 8.05 -1.29 -5.85
N TYR A 95 6.93 -1.27 -5.13
CA TYR A 95 5.61 -1.06 -5.71
C TYR A 95 5.00 0.21 -5.12
N VAL A 96 4.47 1.06 -6.00
CA VAL A 96 3.76 2.29 -5.64
C VAL A 96 2.37 2.25 -6.24
N PHE A 97 1.36 2.45 -5.38
CA PHE A 97 -0.04 2.41 -5.73
C PHE A 97 -0.63 3.79 -5.71
N TYR A 98 -1.44 4.09 -6.72
CA TYR A 98 -2.12 5.37 -6.84
C TYR A 98 -3.40 5.21 -7.67
N GLN A 99 -4.34 6.12 -7.49
CA GLN A 99 -5.56 6.20 -8.27
C GLN A 99 -5.32 7.02 -9.53
N GLY A 100 -5.72 6.46 -10.67
CA GLY A 100 -5.57 7.07 -11.99
C GLY A 100 -6.78 6.78 -12.86
N LEU A 101 -6.71 7.22 -14.11
CA LEU A 101 -7.71 6.90 -15.13
C LEU A 101 -7.27 5.66 -15.92
N THR A 102 -8.24 4.95 -16.48
CA THR A 102 -8.02 3.97 -17.56
C THR A 102 -7.42 4.64 -18.80
N ASN A 103 -6.85 3.84 -19.70
CA ASN A 103 -6.21 4.36 -20.93
C ASN A 103 -7.18 5.14 -21.84
N ASP A 104 -8.44 4.73 -21.88
CA ASP A 104 -9.53 5.40 -22.58
C ASP A 104 -10.12 6.59 -21.80
N GLN A 105 -9.57 6.90 -20.62
CA GLN A 105 -9.98 7.98 -19.72
C GLN A 105 -11.43 7.89 -19.23
N SER A 106 -12.07 6.73 -19.34
CA SER A 106 -13.50 6.56 -19.04
C SER A 106 -13.77 6.24 -17.58
N SER A 107 -12.83 5.61 -16.88
CA SER A 107 -13.04 5.06 -15.54
C SER A 107 -11.83 5.30 -14.64
N GLN A 108 -12.08 5.46 -13.34
CA GLN A 108 -11.02 5.51 -12.34
C GLN A 108 -10.69 4.10 -11.86
N ILE A 109 -9.40 3.82 -11.71
CA ILE A 109 -8.86 2.54 -11.26
C ILE A 109 -7.62 2.78 -10.39
N ILE A 110 -7.18 1.75 -9.69
CA ILE A 110 -5.85 1.78 -9.06
C ILE A 110 -4.80 1.30 -10.06
N HIS A 111 -3.68 1.98 -10.09
CA HIS A 111 -2.48 1.60 -10.81
C HIS A 111 -1.40 1.14 -9.84
N CYS A 112 -0.54 0.26 -10.34
CA CYS A 112 0.64 -0.24 -9.68
C CYS A 112 1.86 0.12 -10.52
N PHE A 113 2.66 1.05 -10.01
CA PHE A 113 3.93 1.43 -10.59
C PHE A 113 5.07 0.66 -9.92
N GLN A 114 5.80 -0.14 -10.69
CA GLN A 114 7.00 -0.84 -10.22
C GLN A 114 8.22 0.06 -10.44
N ALA A 115 8.77 0.61 -9.35
CA ALA A 115 9.75 1.68 -9.44
C ALA A 115 11.09 1.27 -10.05
N ASP A 116 11.50 0.01 -9.85
CA ASP A 116 12.77 -0.52 -10.36
C ASP A 116 12.80 -0.68 -11.88
N THR A 117 11.64 -0.90 -12.49
CA THR A 117 11.52 -1.11 -13.94
C THR A 117 10.82 0.05 -14.66
N SER A 118 10.36 1.05 -13.91
CA SER A 118 9.53 2.15 -14.43
C SER A 118 8.32 1.66 -15.23
N THR A 119 7.70 0.56 -14.78
CA THR A 119 6.53 -0.03 -15.42
C THR A 119 5.28 0.30 -14.64
N ASP A 120 4.28 0.81 -15.34
CA ASP A 120 2.97 1.16 -14.81
C ASP A 120 1.90 0.21 -15.36
N GLN A 121 1.07 -0.35 -14.49
CA GLN A 121 0.02 -1.30 -14.87
C GLN A 121 -1.24 -1.06 -14.04
N PRO A 122 -2.44 -1.26 -14.63
CA PRO A 122 -3.67 -1.27 -13.86
C PRO A 122 -3.66 -2.44 -12.86
N VAL A 123 -4.20 -2.21 -11.66
CA VAL A 123 -4.50 -3.25 -10.69
C VAL A 123 -5.85 -3.86 -11.07
N ASP A 124 -5.86 -5.13 -11.48
CA ASP A 124 -7.11 -5.79 -11.84
C ASP A 124 -8.08 -5.79 -10.66
N SER A 125 -9.38 -5.83 -10.98
CA SER A 125 -10.47 -5.86 -10.00
C SER A 125 -10.62 -4.60 -9.14
N THR A 126 -10.16 -3.45 -9.63
CA THR A 126 -10.35 -2.13 -8.96
C THR A 126 -11.32 -1.20 -9.68
N TYR A 127 -12.16 -1.76 -10.58
CA TYR A 127 -13.11 -0.99 -11.41
C TYR A 127 -14.24 -0.32 -10.61
N ASP A 128 -14.46 -0.72 -9.36
CA ASP A 128 -15.47 -0.16 -8.45
C ASP A 128 -14.84 0.76 -7.37
N VAL A 129 -13.57 1.14 -7.54
CA VAL A 129 -12.87 2.06 -6.63
C VAL A 129 -13.69 3.34 -6.42
N LYS A 130 -13.66 3.86 -5.20
CA LYS A 130 -14.28 5.14 -4.83
C LYS A 130 -13.89 6.22 -5.83
N THR A 131 -14.87 6.90 -6.42
CA THR A 131 -14.70 7.87 -7.54
C THR A 131 -13.83 9.08 -7.22
N ASP A 132 -13.33 9.25 -6.00
CA ASP A 132 -12.24 10.19 -5.72
C ASP A 132 -11.60 9.85 -4.36
N ASN A 133 -10.29 10.05 -4.27
CA ASN A 133 -9.56 10.06 -3.00
C ASN A 133 -9.81 8.77 -2.18
N SER A 134 -9.70 7.62 -2.85
CA SER A 134 -9.75 6.33 -2.17
C SER A 134 -8.49 6.18 -1.31
N PRO A 135 -8.57 6.03 0.02
CA PRO A 135 -7.40 5.79 0.82
C PRO A 135 -6.79 4.44 0.43
N LEU A 136 -5.47 4.43 0.29
CA LEU A 136 -4.71 3.26 -0.12
C LEU A 136 -3.76 2.86 1.02
N ALA A 137 -3.61 1.56 1.23
CA ALA A 137 -2.59 1.00 2.10
C ALA A 137 -2.15 -0.34 1.54
N CYS A 138 -0.88 -0.69 1.69
CA CYS A 138 -0.38 -1.97 1.21
C CYS A 138 0.61 -2.59 2.19
N CYS A 139 0.74 -3.91 2.10
CA CYS A 139 1.74 -4.68 2.82
C CYS A 139 2.21 -5.87 2.00
N VAL A 140 3.25 -6.54 2.47
CA VAL A 140 3.81 -7.73 1.84
C VAL A 140 3.66 -8.92 2.79
N ILE A 141 3.14 -10.03 2.26
CA ILE A 141 2.95 -11.28 3.00
C ILE A 141 3.95 -12.32 2.50
N PRO A 142 4.85 -12.82 3.36
CA PRO A 142 5.78 -13.85 2.98
C PRO A 142 5.11 -15.09 2.43
N ARG A 143 5.68 -15.69 1.39
CA ARG A 143 5.32 -17.04 0.93
C ARG A 143 6.40 -18.02 1.32
N ALA A 144 5.99 -19.26 1.60
CA ALA A 144 6.94 -20.37 1.74
C ALA A 144 7.58 -20.72 0.39
N SER A 145 6.89 -20.47 -0.73
CA SER A 145 7.42 -20.71 -2.07
C SER A 145 8.44 -19.63 -2.43
N GLY A 146 9.60 -20.04 -2.96
CA GLY A 146 10.66 -19.12 -3.41
C GLY A 146 10.31 -18.27 -4.64
N ALA A 147 9.02 -18.09 -4.95
CA ALA A 147 8.51 -17.37 -6.12
C ALA A 147 8.26 -15.88 -5.87
N GLY A 148 8.54 -15.38 -4.66
CA GLY A 148 8.28 -14.00 -4.25
C GLY A 148 7.14 -13.90 -3.24
N ASN A 149 7.15 -12.83 -2.45
CA ASN A 149 6.10 -12.58 -1.45
C ASN A 149 4.86 -11.95 -2.11
N LEU A 150 3.70 -12.16 -1.50
CA LEU A 150 2.44 -11.60 -2.00
C LEU A 150 2.39 -10.11 -1.65
N VAL A 151 1.92 -9.30 -2.60
CA VAL A 151 1.68 -7.87 -2.36
C VAL A 151 0.19 -7.68 -2.19
N VAL A 152 -0.21 -7.16 -1.02
CA VAL A 152 -1.61 -6.97 -0.66
C VAL A 152 -1.91 -5.48 -0.63
N LEU A 153 -2.91 -5.05 -1.40
CA LEU A 153 -3.39 -3.68 -1.48
C LEU A 153 -4.80 -3.59 -0.91
N TYR A 154 -5.03 -2.63 -0.03
CA TYR A 154 -6.34 -2.21 0.46
C TYR A 154 -6.74 -0.86 -0.12
N PHE A 155 -8.02 -0.75 -0.45
CA PHE A 155 -8.65 0.45 -0.98
C PHE A 155 -10.12 0.49 -0.58
N THR A 156 -10.80 1.61 -0.85
CA THR A 156 -12.27 1.68 -0.69
C THR A 156 -12.97 1.67 -2.04
N GLN A 157 -14.06 0.91 -2.14
CA GLN A 157 -14.99 1.01 -3.27
C GLN A 157 -15.95 2.19 -3.08
N ASN A 158 -16.71 2.50 -4.12
CA ASN A 158 -17.85 3.41 -4.03
C ASN A 158 -18.81 3.00 -2.89
N GLY A 159 -19.19 3.96 -2.05
CA GLY A 159 -19.97 3.73 -0.83
C GLY A 159 -19.13 3.59 0.45
N GLY A 160 -17.81 3.36 0.32
CA GLY A 160 -16.85 3.35 1.43
C GLY A 160 -16.54 1.96 1.98
N THR A 161 -17.01 0.87 1.37
CA THR A 161 -16.64 -0.48 1.83
C THR A 161 -15.16 -0.73 1.57
N LEU A 162 -14.48 -1.30 2.55
CA LEU A 162 -13.09 -1.72 2.41
C LEU A 162 -12.97 -2.89 1.42
N ARG A 163 -11.99 -2.84 0.53
CA ARG A 163 -11.67 -3.86 -0.47
C ARG A 163 -10.18 -4.19 -0.41
N ARG A 164 -9.85 -5.38 -0.91
CA ARG A 164 -8.49 -5.92 -0.98
C ARG A 164 -8.23 -6.53 -2.35
N SER A 165 -7.10 -6.21 -2.95
CA SER A 165 -6.56 -6.88 -4.13
C SER A 165 -5.18 -7.45 -3.80
N THR A 166 -4.90 -8.67 -4.27
CA THR A 166 -3.64 -9.37 -4.00
C THR A 166 -2.92 -9.66 -5.30
N TYR A 167 -1.67 -9.23 -5.39
CA TYR A 167 -0.75 -9.59 -6.46
C TYR A 167 0.08 -10.80 -6.06
N ASP A 168 0.08 -11.81 -6.93
CA ASP A 168 0.95 -12.95 -6.82
C ASP A 168 2.08 -12.88 -7.87
N PRO A 169 3.34 -12.64 -7.45
CA PRO A 169 4.47 -12.61 -8.37
C PRO A 169 4.71 -13.95 -9.10
N ALA A 170 4.29 -15.08 -8.52
CA ALA A 170 4.47 -16.39 -9.15
C ALA A 170 3.60 -16.55 -10.41
N THR A 171 2.43 -15.92 -10.42
CA THR A 171 1.50 -15.98 -11.56
C THR A 171 1.43 -14.68 -12.34
N ASN A 172 2.06 -13.61 -11.83
CA ASN A 172 2.01 -12.25 -12.33
C ASN A 172 0.55 -11.76 -12.51
N LYS A 173 -0.30 -12.03 -11.51
CA LYS A 173 -1.73 -11.71 -11.56
C LYS A 173 -2.20 -11.01 -10.30
N TRP A 174 -3.11 -10.06 -10.51
CA TRP A 174 -3.94 -9.49 -9.46
C TRP A 174 -5.20 -10.31 -9.30
N THR A 175 -5.60 -10.54 -8.05
CA THR A 175 -6.83 -11.25 -7.72
C THR A 175 -7.63 -10.46 -6.71
N ALA A 176 -8.92 -10.29 -7.00
CA ALA A 176 -9.87 -9.79 -6.02
C ALA A 176 -9.92 -10.77 -4.84
N SER A 177 -10.05 -10.22 -3.65
CA SER A 177 -10.13 -11.06 -2.46
C SER A 177 -11.49 -11.74 -2.37
N SER A 178 -11.46 -13.06 -2.21
CA SER A 178 -12.61 -13.89 -1.87
C SER A 178 -12.43 -14.43 -0.44
N GLY A 179 -13.48 -14.43 0.37
CA GLY A 179 -13.42 -14.89 1.77
C GLY A 179 -14.50 -14.30 2.67
N SER A 180 -14.70 -14.91 3.85
CA SER A 180 -15.69 -14.50 4.85
C SER A 180 -15.41 -13.13 5.46
N ALA A 181 -14.14 -12.78 5.69
CA ALA A 181 -13.78 -11.44 6.17
C ALA A 181 -14.19 -10.36 5.16
N MET A 182 -13.90 -10.59 3.86
CA MET A 182 -14.24 -9.64 2.79
C MET A 182 -15.74 -9.58 2.46
N SER A 183 -16.53 -10.62 2.81
CA SER A 183 -17.99 -10.58 2.66
C SER A 183 -18.68 -9.69 3.72
N GLN A 184 -18.00 -9.45 4.84
CA GLN A 184 -18.44 -8.55 5.92
C GLN A 184 -17.52 -7.32 6.06
N ALA A 185 -16.88 -6.91 4.96
CA ALA A 185 -15.91 -5.82 4.99
C ALA A 185 -16.53 -4.52 5.55
N PRO A 186 -15.79 -3.81 6.42
CA PRO A 186 -16.31 -2.63 7.12
C PRO A 186 -16.51 -1.43 6.18
N LEU A 187 -17.33 -0.48 6.63
CA LEU A 187 -17.48 0.82 6.00
C LEU A 187 -16.49 1.82 6.61
N VAL A 188 -15.62 2.35 5.76
CA VAL A 188 -14.59 3.33 6.07
C VAL A 188 -15.15 4.75 5.90
N ASP A 189 -14.83 5.64 6.84
CA ASP A 189 -15.22 7.04 6.78
C ASP A 189 -14.59 7.73 5.55
N GLN A 190 -15.28 8.72 4.98
CA GLN A 190 -14.83 9.39 3.76
C GLN A 190 -13.52 10.16 3.93
N ALA A 191 -13.23 10.65 5.13
CA ALA A 191 -12.00 11.36 5.47
C ALA A 191 -10.93 10.44 6.08
N SER A 192 -11.22 9.15 6.26
CA SER A 192 -10.29 8.20 6.85
C SER A 192 -9.06 7.99 5.97
N GLN A 193 -7.93 7.77 6.63
CA GLN A 193 -6.79 7.07 6.06
C GLN A 193 -6.88 5.59 6.41
N LEU A 194 -6.18 4.74 5.67
CA LEU A 194 -6.02 3.32 6.00
C LEU A 194 -4.57 3.12 6.43
N THR A 195 -4.28 2.25 7.38
CA THR A 195 -2.93 1.73 7.66
C THR A 195 -3.00 0.22 7.75
N VAL A 196 -2.01 -0.49 7.17
CA VAL A 196 -2.01 -1.96 7.21
C VAL A 196 -0.67 -2.53 7.63
N MET A 197 -0.73 -3.62 8.39
CA MET A 197 0.44 -4.41 8.76
C MET A 197 0.04 -5.89 8.88
N PRO A 198 0.88 -6.82 8.43
CA PRO A 198 0.71 -8.22 8.80
C PRO A 198 0.90 -8.37 10.32
N ASP A 199 0.19 -9.34 10.90
CA ASP A 199 0.42 -9.76 12.27
C ASP A 199 1.72 -10.57 12.40
N MET A 200 2.19 -10.80 13.63
CA MET A 200 3.44 -11.54 13.86
C MET A 200 3.39 -12.98 13.35
N THR A 201 2.20 -13.56 13.21
CA THR A 201 2.04 -14.92 12.68
C THR A 201 1.97 -14.97 11.15
N MET A 202 1.87 -13.81 10.49
CA MET A 202 1.63 -13.65 9.05
C MET A 202 0.34 -14.33 8.55
N LYS A 203 -0.60 -14.63 9.45
CA LYS A 203 -1.89 -15.26 9.14
C LYS A 203 -3.02 -14.24 9.09
N LYS A 204 -2.78 -13.04 9.61
CA LYS A 204 -3.75 -11.95 9.62
C LYS A 204 -3.11 -10.68 9.14
N ILE A 205 -3.92 -9.82 8.55
CA ILE A 205 -3.55 -8.44 8.28
C ILE A 205 -4.41 -7.56 9.19
N ARG A 206 -3.73 -6.68 9.93
CA ARG A 206 -4.37 -5.66 10.77
C ARG A 206 -4.55 -4.41 9.93
N VAL A 207 -5.80 -3.98 9.79
CA VAL A 207 -6.18 -2.77 9.08
C VAL A 207 -6.70 -1.75 10.08
N PHE A 208 -6.09 -0.57 10.11
CA PHE A 208 -6.49 0.55 10.96
C PHE A 208 -7.13 1.64 10.12
N PHE A 209 -8.29 2.14 10.54
CA PHE A 209 -9.04 3.19 9.85
C PHE A 209 -10.09 3.83 10.76
N VAL A 210 -10.71 4.92 10.36
CA VAL A 210 -11.88 5.52 11.04
C VAL A 210 -13.16 4.96 10.41
N GLN A 211 -14.01 4.34 11.22
CA GLN A 211 -15.25 3.72 10.74
C GLN A 211 -16.32 4.76 10.41
N LYS A 212 -17.00 4.61 9.27
CA LYS A 212 -18.05 5.53 8.79
C LYS A 212 -19.20 5.72 9.78
N THR A 213 -19.55 4.68 10.53
CA THR A 213 -20.64 4.70 11.52
C THR A 213 -20.21 5.29 12.86
N ASN A 214 -18.92 5.54 13.07
CA ASN A 214 -18.40 6.13 14.30
C ASN A 214 -17.19 7.05 14.03
N PRO A 215 -17.37 8.13 13.25
CA PRO A 215 -16.26 8.93 12.74
C PRO A 215 -15.51 9.71 13.83
N THR A 216 -16.13 9.95 14.99
CA THR A 216 -15.51 10.62 16.14
C THR A 216 -14.91 9.64 17.15
N GLY A 217 -15.13 8.33 16.98
CA GLY A 217 -14.69 7.29 17.90
C GLY A 217 -13.20 6.95 17.83
N GLY A 218 -12.45 7.57 16.92
CA GLY A 218 -11.04 7.30 16.69
C GLY A 218 -10.79 6.13 15.72
N PHE A 219 -9.61 5.52 15.83
CA PHE A 219 -9.20 4.43 14.96
C PHE A 219 -9.85 3.10 15.37
N THR A 220 -10.44 2.44 14.39
CA THR A 220 -10.90 1.06 14.38
C THR A 220 -9.79 0.14 13.90
N LEU A 221 -9.57 -0.96 14.62
CA LEU A 221 -8.81 -2.11 14.14
C LEU A 221 -9.79 -3.13 13.55
N TRP A 222 -9.54 -3.55 12.32
CA TRP A 222 -10.19 -4.69 11.69
C TRP A 222 -9.13 -5.74 11.33
N GLU A 223 -9.46 -7.00 11.55
CA GLU A 223 -8.59 -8.12 11.21
C GLU A 223 -9.11 -8.81 9.97
N ASP A 224 -8.23 -8.93 8.98
CA ASP A 224 -8.46 -9.68 7.78
C ASP A 224 -7.73 -11.02 7.89
N ASP A 225 -8.50 -12.11 7.95
CA ASP A 225 -7.95 -13.45 7.94
C ASP A 225 -7.31 -13.72 6.56
N TYR A 226 -5.99 -13.69 6.54
CA TYR A 226 -5.20 -14.02 5.37
C TYR A 226 -4.73 -15.46 5.47
N VAL A 227 -5.56 -16.38 4.99
CA VAL A 227 -5.18 -17.79 4.91
C VAL A 227 -4.27 -17.95 3.69
N GLN A 228 -3.00 -18.28 3.92
CA GLN A 228 -2.13 -18.78 2.85
C GLN A 228 -2.84 -19.96 2.18
N ALA A 229 -3.19 -19.82 0.91
CA ALA A 229 -3.36 -20.99 0.06
C ALA A 229 -1.94 -21.50 -0.23
N ASP A 230 -1.62 -22.66 0.34
CA ASP A 230 -0.34 -23.36 0.16
C ASP A 230 0.03 -23.51 -1.33
#